data_AF-A0A7W0GWP6-F1
#
_entry.id   AF-A0A7W0GWP6-F1
#
_cell.length_a   1.000
_cell.length_b   1.000
_cell.length_c   1.000
_cell.angle_alpha   90.00
_cell.angle_beta   90.00
_cell.angle_gamma   90.00
#
_symmetry.space_group_name_H-M   'P 1'
#
loop_
_entity.id
_entity.type
_entity.pdbx_description
1 polymer ?
#
loop_
_entity_poly.entity_id
_entity_poly.type
_entity_poly.pdbx_seq_one_letter_code
_entity_poly.pdbx_strand_id
1 'polypeptide(L)'
;MRSLIAARPLDGPGRLFVLIGRGTFSAAQFAVHELEKYTDAVFVGEPTSGKPNSYGDSRKTLLPRSGVTVRASIFWWQEHPLDARPWKAPDVAAELTSADYRANVDPAMQAALKYRPGPPLADRMRSAFAAGDSTGALRLHREYKRDPRYAYADTEERINALGYELLGQERVGPATALFELNAAAYPRSANAHDSLGEIYMVAGRREEAIRSYRKSLELNPGNLGALGKLKELGAT
;
A
#
# COMPACT_ATOMS: atom_id res chain seq x y z
N MET A 1 21.41 16.19 -3.98
CA MET A 1 20.00 16.11 -3.52
C MET A 1 19.88 15.35 -2.20
N ARG A 2 20.33 14.09 -2.11
CA ARG A 2 20.25 13.26 -0.88
C ARG A 2 20.75 13.93 0.41
N SER A 3 21.89 14.63 0.37
CA SER A 3 22.44 15.35 1.52
C SER A 3 21.64 16.59 1.97
N LEU A 4 20.76 17.12 1.11
CA LEU A 4 19.87 18.25 1.44
C LEU A 4 18.56 17.78 2.06
N ILE A 5 18.12 16.55 1.76
CA ILE A 5 16.80 16.01 2.15
C ILE A 5 16.93 15.07 3.36
N ALA A 6 17.98 14.25 3.43
CA ALA A 6 18.23 13.31 4.52
C ALA A 6 19.00 13.97 5.70
N ALA A 7 18.46 15.07 6.23
CA ALA A 7 19.07 15.75 7.38
C ALA A 7 18.72 14.99 8.67
N ARG A 8 19.74 14.51 9.39
CA ARG A 8 19.59 13.72 10.63
C ARG A 8 18.58 14.24 11.67
N PRO A 9 18.38 15.56 11.88
CA PRO A 9 17.35 16.05 12.81
C PRO A 9 15.91 15.72 12.40
N LEU A 10 15.69 15.32 11.15
CA LEU A 10 14.39 14.96 10.58
C LEU A 10 14.16 13.43 10.55
N ASP A 11 15.13 12.63 11.00
CA ASP A 11 15.03 11.18 11.02
C ASP A 11 14.04 10.73 12.11
N GLY A 12 13.20 9.75 11.78
CA GLY A 12 12.21 9.17 12.67
C GLY A 12 10.76 9.66 12.49
N PRO A 13 9.76 8.79 12.76
CA PRO A 13 8.35 9.11 12.56
C PRO A 13 7.90 10.35 13.37
N GLY A 14 7.17 11.24 12.71
CA GLY A 14 6.61 12.45 13.32
C GLY A 14 7.59 13.61 13.52
N ARG A 15 8.80 13.53 12.94
CA ARG A 15 9.77 14.64 12.89
C ARG A 15 9.62 15.52 11.65
N LEU A 16 9.16 14.93 10.55
CA LEU A 16 8.85 15.61 9.31
C LEU A 16 7.43 15.22 8.87
N PHE A 17 6.63 16.23 8.53
CA PHE A 17 5.30 16.05 7.96
C PHE A 17 5.27 16.64 6.56
N VAL A 18 4.69 15.89 5.62
CA VAL A 18 4.52 16.34 4.23
C VAL A 18 3.04 16.33 3.92
N LEU A 19 2.47 17.52 3.75
CA LEU A 19 1.06 17.65 3.38
C LEU A 19 0.93 17.38 1.87
N ILE A 20 0.13 16.38 1.53
CA ILE A 20 -0.16 16.00 0.15
C ILE A 20 -1.65 16.04 -0.12
N GLY A 21 -2.02 16.14 -1.39
CA GLY A 21 -3.41 16.05 -1.78
C GLY A 21 -3.61 15.97 -3.28
N ARG A 22 -4.86 16.13 -3.72
CA ARG A 22 -5.24 16.08 -5.15
C ARG A 22 -4.52 17.13 -6.01
N GLY A 23 -4.05 18.22 -5.40
CA GLY A 23 -3.21 19.23 -6.07
C GLY A 23 -1.73 18.85 -6.21
N THR A 24 -1.31 17.70 -5.68
CA THR A 24 0.09 17.24 -5.72
C THR A 24 0.34 16.46 -7.01
N PHE A 25 0.88 17.14 -8.02
CA PHE A 25 1.22 16.58 -9.33
C PHE A 25 2.45 17.30 -9.92
N SER A 26 2.91 16.86 -11.10
CA SER A 26 4.08 17.45 -11.78
C SER A 26 5.34 17.44 -10.89
N ALA A 27 6.10 18.54 -10.81
CA ALA A 27 7.32 18.64 -10.01
C ALA A 27 7.11 18.26 -8.52
N ALA A 28 5.93 18.57 -7.96
CA ALA A 28 5.61 18.20 -6.58
C ALA A 28 5.52 16.67 -6.40
N GLN A 29 5.08 15.93 -7.43
CA GLN A 29 5.05 14.47 -7.38
C GLN A 29 6.46 13.90 -7.25
N PHE A 30 7.43 14.44 -8.00
CA PHE A 30 8.81 13.97 -7.91
C PHE A 30 9.44 14.29 -6.55
N ALA A 31 9.15 15.48 -5.99
CA ALA A 31 9.57 15.83 -4.65
C ALA A 31 9.00 14.89 -3.58
N VAL A 32 7.72 14.50 -3.70
CA VAL A 32 7.09 13.52 -2.80
C VAL A 32 7.82 12.19 -2.82
N HIS A 33 8.24 11.69 -3.99
CA HIS A 33 8.96 10.43 -4.10
C HIS A 33 10.36 10.50 -3.49
N GLU A 34 11.09 11.59 -3.72
CA GLU A 34 12.39 11.79 -3.07
C GLU A 34 12.25 11.84 -1.54
N LEU A 35 11.19 12.48 -1.03
CA LEU A 35 10.89 12.50 0.41
C LEU A 35 10.51 11.11 0.93
N GLU A 36 9.69 10.36 0.20
CA GLU A 36 9.31 8.97 0.57
C GLU A 36 10.53 8.06 0.64
N LYS A 37 11.48 8.23 -0.29
CA LYS A 37 12.66 7.37 -0.40
C LYS A 37 13.74 7.68 0.61
N TYR A 38 13.94 8.96 0.94
CA TYR A 38 15.11 9.41 1.67
C TYR A 38 14.80 9.95 3.08
N THR A 39 13.55 9.91 3.53
CA THR A 39 13.15 10.39 4.85
C THR A 39 12.11 9.47 5.50
N ASP A 40 11.93 9.60 6.80
CA ASP A 40 10.83 8.98 7.56
C ASP A 40 9.60 9.92 7.66
N ALA A 41 9.38 10.74 6.63
CA ALA A 41 8.28 11.69 6.61
C ALA A 41 6.92 11.01 6.79
N VAL A 42 6.06 11.65 7.57
CA VAL A 42 4.65 11.28 7.67
C VAL A 42 3.87 12.08 6.63
N PHE A 43 3.33 11.40 5.64
CA PHE A 43 2.50 11.99 4.59
C PHE A 43 1.06 12.12 5.10
N VAL A 44 0.49 13.34 5.01
CA VAL A 44 -0.82 13.65 5.57
C VAL A 44 -1.69 14.34 4.51
N GLY A 45 -2.96 13.98 4.42
CA GLY A 45 -3.93 14.63 3.54
C GLY A 45 -4.66 13.66 2.60
N GLU A 46 -4.60 13.92 1.30
CA GLU A 46 -5.27 13.10 0.27
C GLU A 46 -4.22 12.42 -0.64
N PRO A 47 -4.57 11.35 -1.39
CA PRO A 47 -3.69 10.79 -2.40
C PRO A 47 -3.21 11.84 -3.40
N THR A 48 -1.96 11.69 -3.85
CA THR A 48 -1.43 12.52 -4.93
C THR A 48 -2.17 12.26 -6.24
N SER A 49 -2.10 13.19 -7.19
CA SER A 49 -2.73 13.03 -8.52
C SER A 49 -1.75 12.61 -9.61
N GLY A 50 -0.55 12.16 -9.22
CA GLY A 50 0.46 11.63 -10.12
C GLY A 50 0.91 10.22 -9.73
N LYS A 51 1.24 9.42 -10.74
CA LYS A 51 1.90 8.13 -10.57
C LYS A 51 3.38 8.33 -10.21
N PRO A 52 4.00 7.38 -9.50
CA PRO A 52 5.45 7.32 -9.32
C PRO A 52 6.21 7.39 -10.63
N ASN A 53 5.84 6.53 -11.57
CA ASN A 53 6.39 6.51 -12.90
C ASN A 53 5.43 7.21 -13.87
N SER A 54 5.87 8.31 -14.47
CA SER A 54 5.02 9.12 -15.35
C SER A 54 5.81 9.96 -16.36
N TYR A 55 5.13 10.41 -17.41
CA TYR A 55 5.71 11.37 -18.36
C TYR A 55 5.71 12.79 -17.79
N GLY A 56 6.88 13.41 -17.78
CA GLY A 56 7.12 14.79 -17.39
C GLY A 56 7.73 15.62 -18.52
N ASP A 57 8.08 16.86 -18.20
CA ASP A 57 8.71 17.85 -19.09
C ASP A 57 7.95 18.16 -20.36
N SER A 58 7.22 19.27 -20.34
CA SER A 58 6.44 19.70 -21.49
C SER A 58 7.34 20.34 -22.55
N ARG A 59 7.31 19.84 -23.78
CA ARG A 59 7.88 20.53 -24.95
C ARG A 59 6.77 21.12 -25.80
N LYS A 60 6.96 22.37 -26.25
CA LYS A 60 6.08 22.98 -27.26
C LYS A 60 6.42 22.40 -28.63
N THR A 61 5.41 21.92 -29.34
CA THR A 61 5.54 21.40 -30.70
C THR A 61 4.48 22.07 -31.58
N LEU A 62 4.92 22.67 -32.68
CA LEU A 62 4.03 23.23 -33.69
C LEU A 62 3.54 22.10 -34.60
N LEU A 63 2.23 21.92 -34.71
CA LEU A 63 1.67 20.91 -35.60
C LEU A 63 1.78 21.38 -37.06
N PRO A 64 2.40 20.59 -37.96
CA PRO A 64 2.84 21.07 -39.27
C PRO A 64 1.71 21.42 -40.25
N ARG A 65 0.50 20.89 -40.03
CA ARG A 65 -0.66 21.07 -40.92
C ARG A 65 -1.68 22.07 -40.39
N SER A 66 -1.87 22.11 -39.08
CA SER A 66 -2.88 22.97 -38.45
C SER A 66 -2.32 24.28 -37.91
N GLY A 67 -0.99 24.39 -37.74
CA GLY A 67 -0.36 25.54 -37.10
C GLY A 67 -0.66 25.64 -35.59
N VAL A 68 -1.37 24.68 -35.00
CA VAL A 68 -1.67 24.65 -33.57
C VAL A 68 -0.41 24.27 -32.80
N THR A 69 -0.07 25.04 -31.77
CA THR A 69 1.01 24.69 -30.85
C THR A 69 0.44 23.81 -29.74
N VAL A 70 0.93 22.57 -29.65
CA VAL A 70 0.63 21.65 -28.55
C VAL A 70 1.78 21.62 -27.56
N ARG A 71 1.46 21.30 -26.30
CA ARG A 71 2.45 20.93 -25.29
C ARG A 71 2.23 19.47 -24.91
N ALA A 72 3.28 18.67 -25.04
CA ALA A 72 3.27 17.28 -24.63
C ALA A 72 4.44 17.01 -23.69
N SER A 73 4.19 16.20 -22.66
CA SER A 73 5.24 15.62 -21.82
C SER A 73 6.02 14.59 -22.63
N ILE A 74 7.35 14.72 -22.69
CA ILE A 74 8.18 13.89 -23.60
C ILE A 74 9.19 13.00 -22.87
N PHE A 75 9.47 13.25 -21.59
CA PHE A 75 10.44 12.45 -20.84
C PHE A 75 9.72 11.50 -19.88
N TRP A 76 10.07 10.22 -19.95
CA TRP A 76 9.60 9.22 -19.00
C TRP A 76 10.43 9.32 -17.72
N TRP A 77 9.80 9.77 -16.64
CA TRP A 77 10.41 9.77 -15.32
C TRP A 77 10.10 8.44 -14.64
N GLN A 78 11.17 7.71 -14.32
CA GLN A 78 11.10 6.41 -13.66
C GLN A 78 11.89 6.46 -12.36
N GLU A 79 11.23 6.13 -11.26
CA GLU A 79 11.86 6.03 -9.94
C GLU A 79 12.21 4.55 -9.65
N HIS A 80 11.19 3.68 -9.61
CA HIS A 80 11.35 2.24 -9.47
C HIS A 80 10.53 1.49 -10.53
N PRO A 81 11.11 0.60 -11.34
CA PRO A 81 10.42 0.01 -12.50
C PRO A 81 9.21 -0.86 -12.14
N LEU A 82 9.17 -1.42 -10.93
CA LEU A 82 8.05 -2.24 -10.46
C LEU A 82 6.99 -1.43 -9.70
N ASP A 83 7.21 -0.13 -9.46
CA ASP A 83 6.22 0.70 -8.80
C ASP A 83 5.09 1.05 -9.78
N ALA A 84 4.01 0.27 -9.69
CA ALA A 84 2.81 0.43 -10.49
C ALA A 84 1.71 1.22 -9.77
N ARG A 85 2.01 1.82 -8.61
CA ARG A 85 1.00 2.54 -7.82
C ARG A 85 0.37 3.65 -8.66
N PRO A 86 -0.96 3.81 -8.63
CA PRO A 86 -1.63 4.88 -9.36
C PRO A 86 -1.37 6.27 -8.75
N TRP A 87 -0.94 6.31 -7.48
CA TRP A 87 -0.71 7.50 -6.67
C TRP A 87 0.08 7.15 -5.41
N LYS A 88 0.62 8.16 -4.72
CA LYS A 88 1.16 8.01 -3.35
C LYS A 88 0.04 8.23 -2.33
N ALA A 89 -0.15 7.25 -1.46
CA ALA A 89 -1.10 7.30 -0.34
C ALA A 89 -0.60 8.25 0.75
N PRO A 90 -1.47 9.00 1.44
CA PRO A 90 -1.11 9.55 2.75
C PRO A 90 -0.99 8.41 3.77
N ASP A 91 -0.09 8.57 4.73
CA ASP A 91 -0.01 7.70 5.91
C ASP A 91 -1.13 8.02 6.90
N VAL A 92 -1.59 9.29 6.90
CA VAL A 92 -2.76 9.77 7.65
C VAL A 92 -3.69 10.51 6.70
N ALA A 93 -4.81 9.87 6.37
CA ALA A 93 -5.86 10.46 5.56
C ALA A 93 -6.53 11.63 6.30
N ALA A 94 -6.65 12.75 5.60
CA ALA A 94 -7.32 13.96 6.07
C ALA A 94 -7.86 14.72 4.85
N GLU A 95 -9.04 14.34 4.38
CA GLU A 95 -9.64 14.90 3.18
C GLU A 95 -10.22 16.29 3.41
N LEU A 96 -10.01 17.19 2.45
CA LEU A 96 -10.58 18.53 2.48
C LEU A 96 -12.04 18.50 2.02
N THR A 97 -12.96 18.77 2.95
CA THR A 97 -14.38 18.93 2.61
C THR A 97 -14.71 20.37 2.20
N SER A 98 -15.85 20.57 1.53
CA SER A 98 -16.32 21.94 1.23
C SER A 98 -16.68 22.74 2.48
N ALA A 99 -17.00 22.08 3.59
CA ALA A 99 -17.25 22.75 4.87
C ALA A 99 -15.93 23.29 5.46
N ASP A 100 -14.87 22.48 5.45
CA ASP A 100 -13.54 22.88 5.90
C ASP A 100 -13.01 24.06 5.09
N TYR A 101 -13.14 24.01 3.76
CA TYR A 101 -12.74 25.11 2.88
C TYR A 101 -13.46 26.43 3.22
N ARG A 102 -14.79 26.40 3.40
CA ARG A 102 -15.56 27.59 3.78
C ARG A 102 -15.21 28.12 5.17
N ALA A 103 -14.85 27.24 6.08
CA ALA A 103 -14.44 27.58 7.45
C ALA A 103 -12.96 27.98 7.56
N ASN A 104 -12.20 27.99 6.45
CA ASN A 104 -10.76 28.20 6.42
C ASN A 104 -10.00 27.24 7.37
N VAL A 105 -10.43 25.98 7.39
CA VAL A 105 -9.82 24.88 8.16
C VAL A 105 -8.99 24.00 7.23
N ASP A 106 -7.73 23.77 7.60
CA ASP A 106 -6.87 22.78 6.94
C ASP A 106 -6.88 21.47 7.74
N PRO A 107 -7.61 20.44 7.31
CA PRO A 107 -7.68 19.16 8.01
C PRO A 107 -6.35 18.41 7.98
N ALA A 108 -5.54 18.55 6.93
CA ALA A 108 -4.23 17.90 6.83
C ALA A 108 -3.25 18.49 7.84
N MET A 109 -3.22 19.82 7.98
CA MET A 109 -2.44 20.48 9.03
C MET A 109 -2.91 20.08 10.43
N GLN A 110 -4.23 20.05 10.69
CA GLN A 110 -4.75 19.61 11.99
C GLN A 110 -4.38 18.16 12.30
N ALA A 111 -4.44 17.27 11.31
CA ALA A 111 -4.08 15.87 11.46
C ALA A 111 -2.58 15.72 11.76
N ALA A 112 -1.71 16.48 11.09
CA ALA A 112 -0.28 16.49 11.36
C ALA A 112 0.03 16.94 12.80
N LEU A 113 -0.60 18.02 13.29
CA LEU A 113 -0.41 18.50 14.66
C LEU A 113 -0.93 17.54 15.74
N LYS A 114 -2.00 16.81 15.44
CA LYS A 114 -2.58 15.78 16.33
C LYS A 114 -1.86 14.44 16.23
N TYR A 115 -1.00 14.23 15.24
CA TYR A 115 -0.31 12.96 15.03
C TYR A 115 0.53 12.60 16.24
N ARG A 116 0.45 11.33 16.63
CA ARG A 116 1.30 10.75 17.65
C ARG A 116 1.96 9.50 17.05
N PRO A 117 3.30 9.45 17.00
CA PRO A 117 3.99 8.28 16.48
C PRO A 117 3.65 7.08 17.34
N GLY A 118 3.46 5.95 16.70
CA GLY A 118 3.16 4.68 17.34
C GLY A 118 3.74 3.53 16.53
N PRO A 119 3.87 2.34 17.13
CA PRO A 119 4.36 1.17 16.43
C PRO A 119 3.44 0.87 15.23
N PRO A 120 4.01 0.55 14.06
CA PRO A 120 3.25 0.16 12.88
C PRO A 120 2.29 -1.01 13.18
N LEU A 121 1.20 -1.11 12.40
CA LEU A 121 0.18 -2.16 12.59
C LEU A 121 0.80 -3.57 12.66
N ALA A 122 1.69 -3.90 11.73
CA ALA A 122 2.34 -5.21 11.69
C ALA A 122 3.11 -5.53 12.98
N ASP A 123 3.81 -4.55 13.58
CA ASP A 123 4.57 -4.77 14.81
C ASP A 123 3.65 -4.93 16.03
N ARG A 124 2.54 -4.20 16.07
CA ARG A 124 1.49 -4.37 17.09
C ARG A 124 0.86 -5.75 17.00
N MET A 125 0.56 -6.22 15.78
CA MET A 125 0.03 -7.56 15.53
C MET A 125 1.05 -8.63 15.88
N ARG A 126 2.32 -8.47 15.46
CA ARG A 126 3.43 -9.36 15.82
C ARG A 126 3.56 -9.50 17.33
N SER A 127 3.50 -8.38 18.07
CA SER A 127 3.55 -8.38 19.54
C SER A 127 2.36 -9.13 20.15
N ALA A 128 1.15 -8.91 19.65
CA ALA A 128 -0.05 -9.62 20.11
C ALA A 128 0.05 -11.13 19.82
N PHE A 129 0.50 -11.52 18.63
CA PHE A 129 0.75 -12.92 18.32
C PHE A 129 1.82 -13.52 19.23
N ALA A 130 2.92 -12.83 19.49
CA ALA A 130 3.99 -13.30 20.40
C ALA A 130 3.46 -13.53 21.82
N ALA A 131 2.49 -12.72 22.27
CA ALA A 131 1.80 -12.90 23.55
C ALA A 131 0.70 -14.00 23.53
N GLY A 132 0.49 -14.68 22.40
CA GLY A 132 -0.55 -15.69 22.23
C GLY A 132 -1.95 -15.12 21.93
N ASP A 133 -2.10 -13.80 21.82
CA ASP A 133 -3.37 -13.12 21.57
C ASP A 133 -3.66 -12.98 20.06
N SER A 134 -3.98 -14.11 19.42
CA SER A 134 -4.36 -14.13 18.00
C SER A 134 -5.63 -13.33 17.73
N THR A 135 -6.62 -13.38 18.63
CA THR A 135 -7.89 -12.66 18.46
C THR A 135 -7.68 -11.15 18.52
N GLY A 136 -6.86 -10.66 19.46
CA GLY A 136 -6.47 -9.26 19.53
C GLY A 136 -5.67 -8.82 18.31
N ALA A 137 -4.74 -9.64 17.82
CA ALA A 137 -3.99 -9.34 16.60
C ALA A 137 -4.92 -9.12 15.39
N LEU A 138 -5.87 -10.03 15.14
CA LEU A 138 -6.82 -9.90 14.04
C LEU A 138 -7.79 -8.73 14.24
N ARG A 139 -8.17 -8.44 15.50
CA ARG A 139 -9.00 -7.27 15.83
C ARG A 139 -8.29 -5.96 15.51
N LEU A 140 -6.98 -5.85 15.79
CA LEU A 140 -6.17 -4.67 15.47
C LEU A 140 -6.21 -4.33 13.98
N HIS A 141 -6.11 -5.34 13.10
CA HIS A 141 -6.21 -5.12 11.65
C HIS A 141 -7.60 -4.63 11.24
N ARG A 142 -8.66 -5.25 11.75
CA ARG A 142 -10.04 -4.84 11.46
C ARG A 142 -10.34 -3.42 11.93
N GLU A 143 -9.86 -3.05 13.12
CA GLU A 143 -9.96 -1.68 13.65
C GLU A 143 -9.18 -0.71 12.76
N TYR A 144 -7.96 -1.07 12.37
CA TYR A 144 -7.13 -0.26 11.49
C TYR A 144 -7.80 0.01 10.14
N LYS A 145 -8.38 -1.01 9.49
CA LYS A 145 -9.09 -0.85 8.20
C LYS A 145 -10.39 -0.04 8.31
N ARG A 146 -10.99 0.05 9.50
CA ARG A 146 -12.22 0.85 9.76
C ARG A 146 -11.92 2.29 10.15
N ASP A 147 -10.70 2.59 10.57
CA ASP A 147 -10.30 3.92 10.97
C ASP A 147 -10.14 4.82 9.73
N PRO A 148 -10.88 5.94 9.64
CA PRO A 148 -10.81 6.84 8.49
C PRO A 148 -9.40 7.36 8.20
N ARG A 149 -8.53 7.45 9.22
CA ARG A 149 -7.14 7.90 9.07
C ARG A 149 -6.32 6.98 8.16
N TYR A 150 -6.72 5.72 8.01
CA TYR A 150 -6.02 4.73 7.22
C TYR A 150 -6.82 4.29 5.99
N ALA A 151 -7.77 5.11 5.53
CA ALA A 151 -8.63 4.82 4.38
C ALA A 151 -7.86 4.41 3.11
N TYR A 152 -6.65 4.98 2.92
CA TYR A 152 -5.78 4.71 1.78
C TYR A 152 -4.65 3.72 2.07
N ALA A 153 -4.58 3.17 3.28
CA ALA A 153 -3.51 2.27 3.66
C ALA A 153 -3.68 0.91 3.00
N ASP A 154 -2.67 0.53 2.23
CA ASP A 154 -2.51 -0.84 1.76
C ASP A 154 -1.69 -1.66 2.77
N THR A 155 -2.35 -2.62 3.40
CA THR A 155 -1.78 -3.56 4.36
C THR A 155 -1.46 -4.92 3.76
N GLU A 156 -1.85 -5.21 2.50
CA GLU A 156 -1.86 -6.57 1.94
C GLU A 156 -0.51 -7.27 2.09
N GLU A 157 0.54 -6.70 1.49
CA GLU A 157 1.88 -7.29 1.48
C GLU A 157 2.46 -7.46 2.87
N ARG A 158 2.26 -6.45 3.74
CA ARG A 158 2.79 -6.46 5.11
C ARG A 158 2.11 -7.51 5.99
N ILE A 159 0.81 -7.69 5.81
CA ILE A 159 0.04 -8.73 6.50
C ILE A 159 0.38 -10.12 5.95
N ASN A 160 0.60 -10.23 4.65
CA ASN A 160 1.06 -11.46 4.01
C ASN A 160 2.43 -11.89 4.56
N ALA A 161 3.38 -10.96 4.64
CA ALA A 161 4.70 -11.21 5.21
C ALA A 161 4.63 -11.67 6.67
N LEU A 162 3.77 -11.06 7.50
CA LEU A 162 3.53 -11.52 8.87
C LEU A 162 2.91 -12.93 8.92
N GLY A 163 2.05 -13.27 7.95
CA GLY A 163 1.53 -14.63 7.79
C GLY A 163 2.64 -15.66 7.55
N TYR A 164 3.57 -15.36 6.65
CA TYR A 164 4.74 -16.21 6.40
C TYR A 164 5.70 -16.26 7.59
N GLU A 165 5.86 -15.17 8.33
CA GLU A 165 6.64 -15.15 9.57
C GLU A 165 6.06 -16.13 10.61
N LEU A 166 4.74 -16.11 10.81
CA LEU A 166 4.06 -17.05 11.70
C LEU A 166 4.17 -18.50 11.22
N LEU A 167 4.09 -18.72 9.91
CA LEU A 167 4.30 -20.04 9.32
C LEU A 167 5.73 -20.56 9.55
N GLY A 168 6.74 -19.70 9.40
CA GLY A 168 8.13 -20.03 9.71
C GLY A 168 8.40 -20.33 11.19
N GLN A 169 7.51 -19.88 12.08
CA GLN A 169 7.48 -20.24 13.51
C GLN A 169 6.64 -21.50 13.79
N GLU A 170 6.20 -22.23 12.75
CA GLU A 170 5.31 -23.41 12.83
C GLU A 170 3.93 -23.11 13.43
N ARG A 171 3.53 -21.84 13.50
CA ARG A 171 2.24 -21.41 14.04
C ARG A 171 1.15 -21.43 12.97
N VAL A 172 0.85 -22.64 12.50
CA VAL A 172 -0.09 -22.89 11.38
C VAL A 172 -1.49 -22.30 11.64
N GLY A 173 -2.04 -22.45 12.86
CA GLY A 173 -3.35 -21.90 13.21
C GLY A 173 -3.43 -20.37 13.08
N PRO A 174 -2.58 -19.61 13.80
CA PRO A 174 -2.51 -18.15 13.66
C PRO A 174 -2.20 -17.67 12.24
N ALA A 175 -1.29 -18.36 11.52
CA ALA A 175 -0.99 -18.04 10.12
C ALA A 175 -2.23 -18.21 9.24
N THR A 176 -2.95 -19.33 9.35
CA THR A 176 -4.20 -19.59 8.61
C THR A 176 -5.20 -18.46 8.82
N ALA A 177 -5.47 -18.08 10.07
CA ALA A 177 -6.43 -17.03 10.38
C ALA A 177 -6.01 -15.65 9.83
N LEU A 178 -4.70 -15.39 9.75
CA LEU A 178 -4.16 -14.14 9.20
C LEU A 178 -4.26 -14.09 7.67
N PHE A 179 -3.95 -15.19 6.97
CA PHE A 179 -4.13 -15.27 5.51
C PHE A 179 -5.61 -15.23 5.13
N GLU A 180 -6.50 -15.87 5.89
CA GLU A 180 -7.96 -15.76 5.72
C GLU A 180 -8.42 -14.31 5.86
N LEU A 181 -7.92 -13.58 6.87
CA LEU A 181 -8.20 -12.16 7.04
C LEU A 181 -7.66 -11.32 5.88
N ASN A 182 -6.47 -11.63 5.37
CA ASN A 182 -5.87 -10.91 4.25
C ASN A 182 -6.70 -11.08 2.97
N ALA A 183 -7.04 -12.32 2.61
CA ALA A 183 -7.87 -12.61 1.45
C ALA A 183 -9.28 -12.00 1.56
N ALA A 184 -9.85 -11.93 2.77
CA ALA A 184 -11.12 -11.25 3.01
C ALA A 184 -11.02 -9.73 2.85
N ALA A 185 -9.90 -9.12 3.24
CA ALA A 185 -9.64 -7.70 3.07
C ALA A 185 -9.30 -7.33 1.61
N TYR A 186 -8.75 -8.29 0.86
CA TYR A 186 -8.28 -8.13 -0.52
C TYR A 186 -8.88 -9.18 -1.46
N PRO A 187 -10.22 -9.19 -1.64
CA PRO A 187 -10.92 -10.26 -2.36
C PRO A 187 -10.56 -10.37 -3.85
N ARG A 188 -9.96 -9.32 -4.41
CA ARG A 188 -9.51 -9.30 -5.82
C ARG A 188 -7.99 -9.44 -5.98
N SER A 189 -7.25 -9.74 -4.91
CA SER A 189 -5.82 -10.00 -5.03
C SER A 189 -5.56 -11.46 -5.33
N ALA A 190 -4.96 -11.72 -6.50
CA ALA A 190 -4.49 -13.06 -6.82
C ALA A 190 -3.43 -13.55 -5.82
N ASN A 191 -2.56 -12.66 -5.33
CA ASN A 191 -1.51 -12.98 -4.36
C ASN A 191 -2.13 -13.43 -3.03
N ALA A 192 -3.08 -12.67 -2.48
CA ALA A 192 -3.74 -13.03 -1.22
C ALA A 192 -4.43 -14.41 -1.28
N HIS A 193 -5.08 -14.75 -2.41
CA HIS A 193 -5.68 -16.07 -2.61
C HIS A 193 -4.64 -17.18 -2.84
N ASP A 194 -3.49 -16.88 -3.43
CA ASP A 194 -2.39 -17.83 -3.61
C ASP A 194 -1.80 -18.23 -2.25
N SER A 195 -1.41 -17.23 -1.44
CA SER A 195 -0.91 -17.46 -0.08
C SER A 195 -1.93 -18.15 0.82
N LEU A 196 -3.23 -17.86 0.65
CA LEU A 196 -4.30 -18.60 1.34
C LEU A 196 -4.36 -20.07 0.92
N GLY A 197 -4.13 -20.36 -0.36
CA GLY A 197 -4.01 -21.73 -0.87
C GLY A 197 -2.83 -22.47 -0.24
N GLU A 198 -1.68 -21.82 -0.14
CA GLU A 198 -0.48 -22.39 0.46
C GLU A 198 -0.69 -22.77 1.93
N ILE A 199 -1.23 -21.85 2.74
CA ILE A 199 -1.44 -22.16 4.15
C ILE A 199 -2.50 -23.25 4.37
N TYR A 200 -3.53 -23.32 3.51
CA TYR A 200 -4.50 -24.42 3.58
C TYR A 200 -3.87 -25.76 3.25
N MET A 201 -2.89 -25.83 2.34
CA MET A 201 -2.13 -27.05 2.10
C MET A 201 -1.35 -27.48 3.34
N VAL A 202 -0.67 -26.53 4.00
CA VAL A 202 0.05 -26.81 5.27
C VAL A 202 -0.90 -27.26 6.37
N ALA A 203 -2.10 -26.68 6.44
CA ALA A 203 -3.13 -27.04 7.43
C ALA A 203 -3.88 -28.35 7.10
N GLY A 204 -3.56 -29.04 5.99
CA GLY A 204 -4.24 -30.26 5.55
C GLY A 204 -5.63 -30.02 4.95
N ARG A 205 -6.00 -28.76 4.71
CA ARG A 205 -7.30 -28.29 4.18
C ARG A 205 -7.29 -28.28 2.65
N ARG A 206 -7.13 -29.45 2.04
CA ARG A 206 -6.85 -29.63 0.60
C ARG A 206 -7.94 -29.01 -0.29
N GLU A 207 -9.21 -29.25 0.01
CA GLU A 207 -10.34 -28.77 -0.80
C GLU A 207 -10.42 -27.24 -0.77
N GLU A 208 -10.09 -26.62 0.36
CA GLU A 208 -10.04 -25.17 0.49
C GLU A 208 -8.85 -24.59 -0.25
N ALA A 209 -7.69 -25.25 -0.20
CA ALA A 209 -6.52 -24.86 -0.98
C ALA A 209 -6.83 -24.82 -2.48
N ILE A 210 -7.47 -25.87 -3.01
CA ILE A 210 -7.87 -25.92 -4.43
C ILE A 210 -8.79 -24.75 -4.80
N ARG A 211 -9.75 -24.40 -3.93
CA ARG A 211 -10.63 -23.25 -4.17
C ARG A 211 -9.86 -21.93 -4.20
N SER A 212 -8.93 -21.73 -3.27
CA SER A 212 -8.10 -20.52 -3.20
C SER A 212 -7.18 -20.39 -4.43
N TYR A 213 -6.49 -21.47 -4.82
CA TYR A 213 -5.64 -21.44 -6.03
C TYR A 213 -6.44 -21.20 -7.31
N ARG A 214 -7.63 -21.80 -7.44
CA ARG A 214 -8.53 -21.51 -8.58
C ARG A 214 -8.93 -20.04 -8.61
N LYS A 215 -9.22 -19.46 -7.44
CA LYS A 215 -9.55 -18.03 -7.36
C LYS A 215 -8.36 -17.14 -7.72
N SER A 216 -7.15 -17.50 -7.28
CA SER A 216 -5.93 -16.81 -7.68
C SER A 216 -5.74 -16.81 -9.20
N LEU A 217 -5.93 -17.97 -9.84
CA LEU A 217 -5.78 -18.13 -11.29
C LEU A 217 -6.90 -17.42 -12.08
N GLU A 218 -8.12 -17.34 -11.54
CA GLU A 218 -9.22 -16.55 -12.10
C GLU A 218 -8.86 -15.05 -12.13
N LEU A 219 -8.28 -14.54 -11.04
CA LEU A 219 -7.88 -13.15 -10.90
C LEU A 219 -6.61 -12.80 -11.69
N ASN A 220 -5.69 -13.76 -11.81
CA ASN A 220 -4.47 -13.65 -12.59
C ASN A 220 -4.18 -14.98 -13.32
N PRO A 221 -4.61 -15.11 -14.59
CA PRO A 221 -4.32 -16.29 -15.40
C PRO A 221 -2.81 -16.58 -15.59
N GLY A 222 -1.95 -15.58 -15.34
CA GLY A 222 -0.50 -15.72 -15.37
C GLY A 222 0.14 -16.22 -14.08
N ASN A 223 -0.62 -16.55 -13.02
CA ASN A 223 -0.06 -17.11 -11.80
C ASN A 223 0.36 -18.59 -12.00
N LEU A 224 1.59 -18.78 -12.47
CA LEU A 224 2.17 -20.10 -12.71
C LEU A 224 2.33 -20.93 -11.42
N GLY A 225 2.49 -20.28 -10.26
CA GLY A 225 2.57 -20.94 -8.96
C GLY A 225 1.26 -21.66 -8.63
N ALA A 226 0.14 -20.92 -8.62
CA ALA A 226 -1.20 -21.48 -8.40
C ALA A 226 -1.56 -22.58 -9.41
N LEU A 227 -1.21 -22.38 -10.70
CA LEU A 227 -1.42 -23.40 -11.74
C LEU A 227 -0.63 -24.69 -11.45
N GLY A 228 0.64 -24.56 -11.06
CA GLY A 228 1.48 -25.69 -10.67
C GLY A 228 0.87 -26.47 -9.51
N LYS A 229 0.42 -25.76 -8.46
CA LYS A 229 -0.26 -26.38 -7.32
C LYS A 229 -1.54 -27.11 -7.70
N LEU A 230 -2.39 -26.54 -8.56
CA LEU A 230 -3.58 -27.25 -9.03
C LEU A 230 -3.26 -28.53 -9.79
N LYS A 231 -2.19 -28.56 -10.59
CA LYS A 231 -1.73 -29.77 -11.30
C LYS A 231 -1.24 -30.84 -10.34
N GLU A 232 -0.39 -30.46 -9.38
CA GLU A 232 0.07 -31.35 -8.30
C GLU A 232 -1.12 -31.96 -7.53
N LEU A 233 -2.19 -31.19 -7.37
CA LEU A 233 -3.40 -31.60 -6.67
C LEU A 233 -4.41 -32.38 -7.53
N GLY A 234 -4.14 -32.59 -8.83
CA GLY A 234 -5.05 -33.25 -9.76
C GLY A 234 -6.35 -32.47 -9.99
N ALA A 235 -6.30 -31.15 -9.90
CA ALA A 235 -7.47 -30.25 -9.86
C ALA A 235 -7.54 -29.27 -11.04
N THR A 236 -6.77 -29.52 -12.12
CA THR A 236 -6.80 -28.78 -13.40
C THR A 236 -7.79 -29.37 -14.39
#